data_AF-A0A916XD43-F1
#
_entry.id   AF-A0A916XD43-F1
#
_cell.length_a   1.000
_cell.length_b   1.000
_cell.length_c   1.000
_cell.angle_alpha   90.00
_cell.angle_beta   90.00
_cell.angle_gamma   90.00
#
_symmetry.space_group_name_H-M   'P 1'
#
loop_
_entity.id
_entity.type
_entity.pdbx_description
1 polymer ?
#
loop_
_entity_poly.entity_id
_entity_poly.type
_entity_poly.pdbx_seq_one_letter_code
_entity_poly.pdbx_strand_id
1 'polypeptide(L)'
;MRPACVSVVLLMMAPAALACDSSSPCLYSKEGKFLGHLNKNPYDPDSVANPHGRYGSPYSPDSINNPNGRYGSPYSADSANNPYATGGIVIRGR
;
A
#
# COMPACT_ATOMS: atom_id res chain seq x y z
N MET A 1 -43.48 20.10 -18.15
CA MET A 1 -42.21 19.74 -18.80
C MET A 1 -41.14 20.72 -18.34
N ARG A 2 -40.23 20.30 -17.46
CA ARG A 2 -38.98 21.01 -17.09
C ARG A 2 -37.91 19.93 -16.92
N PRO A 3 -36.79 19.95 -17.66
CA PRO A 3 -35.85 18.83 -17.69
C PRO A 3 -34.91 18.85 -16.48
N ALA A 4 -34.75 17.64 -15.92
CA ALA A 4 -33.64 17.07 -15.16
C ALA A 4 -32.64 18.02 -14.47
N CYS A 5 -32.73 18.07 -13.14
CA CYS A 5 -31.59 18.37 -12.28
C CYS A 5 -30.61 17.19 -12.35
N VAL A 6 -29.55 17.32 -13.16
CA VAL A 6 -28.41 16.38 -13.15
C VAL A 6 -27.61 16.67 -11.87
N SER A 7 -27.99 15.99 -10.79
CA SER A 7 -27.25 16.03 -9.53
C SER A 7 -26.00 15.18 -9.71
N VAL A 8 -24.85 15.83 -9.96
CA VAL A 8 -23.54 15.20 -9.95
C VAL A 8 -23.27 14.73 -8.51
N VAL A 9 -23.65 13.49 -8.21
CA VAL A 9 -23.17 12.79 -7.03
C VAL A 9 -21.74 12.37 -7.35
N LEU A 10 -20.80 13.29 -7.13
CA LEU A 10 -19.39 12.95 -7.05
C LEU A 10 -19.22 12.11 -5.80
N LEU A 11 -19.40 10.80 -5.96
CA LEU A 11 -19.12 9.80 -4.95
C LEU A 11 -17.60 9.82 -4.74
N MET A 12 -17.15 10.68 -3.84
CA MET A 12 -15.82 10.59 -3.25
C MET A 12 -15.78 9.25 -2.53
N MET A 13 -15.42 8.20 -3.26
CA MET A 13 -15.00 6.93 -2.71
C MET A 13 -13.77 7.23 -1.86
N ALA A 14 -14.01 7.51 -0.57
CA ALA A 14 -12.98 7.57 0.43
C ALA A 14 -12.21 6.24 0.31
N PRO A 15 -10.88 6.26 0.13
CA PRO A 15 -10.13 5.02 0.14
C PRO A 15 -10.30 4.45 1.53
N ALA A 16 -10.98 3.31 1.62
CA ALA A 16 -10.94 2.47 2.80
C ALA A 16 -9.46 2.14 3.01
N ALA A 17 -8.80 2.84 3.92
CA ALA A 17 -7.59 2.32 4.52
C ALA A 17 -8.06 1.10 5.30
N LEU A 18 -7.97 -0.07 4.68
CA LEU A 18 -8.18 -1.33 5.37
C LEU A 18 -7.20 -1.33 6.55
N ALA A 19 -7.79 -1.18 7.73
CA ALA A 19 -7.09 -1.37 8.97
C ALA A 19 -6.64 -2.83 8.99
N CYS A 20 -5.44 -3.03 9.52
CA CYS A 20 -4.82 -4.33 9.69
C CYS A 20 -5.79 -5.36 10.25
N ASP A 21 -6.25 -6.29 9.40
CA ASP A 21 -7.12 -7.37 9.87
C ASP A 21 -6.29 -8.33 10.73
N SER A 22 -6.86 -8.80 11.83
CA SER A 22 -6.18 -9.63 12.85
C SER A 22 -5.53 -10.93 12.34
N SER A 23 -5.73 -11.27 11.07
CA SER A 23 -5.18 -12.43 10.39
C SER A 23 -3.76 -12.21 9.82
N SER A 24 -3.30 -10.97 9.65
CA SER A 24 -1.98 -10.71 9.04
C SER A 24 -1.31 -9.43 9.54
N PRO A 25 0.02 -9.44 9.76
CA PRO A 25 0.76 -8.21 10.07
C PRO A 25 0.72 -7.22 8.91
N CYS A 26 0.83 -5.94 9.25
CA CYS A 26 0.72 -4.84 8.31
C CYS A 26 1.99 -4.02 8.30
N LEU A 27 2.35 -3.55 7.11
CA LEU A 27 3.52 -2.73 6.91
C LEU A 27 3.12 -1.27 6.92
N TYR A 28 3.92 -0.45 7.59
CA TYR A 28 3.76 0.99 7.64
C TYR A 28 5.10 1.66 7.37
N SER A 29 5.07 2.82 6.72
CA SER A 29 6.23 3.72 6.75
C SER A 29 6.40 4.30 8.15
N LYS A 30 7.58 4.84 8.45
CA LYS A 30 7.80 5.64 9.67
C LYS A 30 6.89 6.86 9.79
N GLU A 31 6.41 7.38 8.67
CA GLU A 31 5.42 8.47 8.60
C GLU A 31 3.98 7.97 8.88
N GLY A 32 3.79 6.67 9.12
CA GLY A 32 2.49 6.06 9.40
C GLY A 32 1.67 5.73 8.16
N LYS A 33 2.26 5.79 6.96
CA LYS A 33 1.58 5.41 5.72
C LYS A 33 1.45 3.90 5.64
N PHE A 34 0.27 3.38 5.32
CA PHE A 34 0.05 1.95 5.09
C PHE A 34 0.74 1.49 3.79
N LEU A 35 1.47 0.38 3.88
CA LEU A 35 2.27 -0.23 2.81
C LEU A 35 1.85 -1.69 2.52
N GLY A 36 0.66 -2.09 2.94
CA GLY A 36 0.09 -3.40 2.64
C GLY A 36 0.19 -4.41 3.78
N HIS A 37 -0.44 -5.57 3.57
CA HIS A 37 -0.41 -6.72 4.46
C HIS A 37 0.80 -7.60 4.14
N LEU A 38 1.58 -7.93 5.17
CA LEU A 38 2.67 -8.90 5.12
C LEU A 38 2.09 -10.32 5.13
N ASN A 39 1.44 -10.69 4.04
CA ASN A 39 0.90 -12.03 3.83
C ASN A 39 1.39 -12.62 2.50
N LYS A 40 1.16 -13.92 2.29
CA LYS A 40 1.58 -14.67 1.10
C LYS A 40 0.46 -14.91 0.09
N ASN A 41 -0.72 -14.34 0.31
CA ASN A 41 -1.88 -14.53 -0.56
C ASN A 41 -1.73 -13.64 -1.81
N PRO A 42 -1.57 -14.20 -3.02
CA PRO A 42 -1.42 -13.40 -4.23
C PRO A 42 -2.75 -12.82 -4.74
N TYR A 43 -3.89 -13.21 -4.18
CA TYR A 43 -5.22 -12.75 -4.59
C TYR A 43 -5.76 -11.63 -3.69
N ASP A 44 -5.13 -11.39 -2.55
CA ASP A 44 -5.49 -10.30 -1.66
C ASP A 44 -5.03 -8.96 -2.29
N PRO A 45 -5.92 -7.97 -2.47
CA PRO A 45 -5.58 -6.69 -3.09
C PRO A 45 -4.54 -5.88 -2.30
N ASP A 46 -4.48 -6.06 -0.97
CA ASP A 46 -3.58 -5.34 -0.08
C ASP A 46 -2.31 -6.13 0.26
N SER A 47 -2.19 -7.36 -0.23
CA SER A 47 -1.03 -8.21 0.00
C SER A 47 0.23 -7.75 -0.71
N VAL A 48 1.34 -7.76 0.00
CA VAL A 48 2.68 -7.54 -0.58
C VAL A 48 3.14 -8.70 -1.46
N ALA A 49 2.50 -9.87 -1.38
CA ALA A 49 2.78 -11.00 -2.26
C ALA A 49 1.95 -10.98 -3.55
N ASN A 50 1.04 -10.03 -3.71
CA ASN A 50 0.26 -9.87 -4.94
C ASN A 50 1.04 -9.06 -5.99
N PRO A 51 1.57 -9.68 -7.07
CA PRO A 51 2.39 -9.00 -8.08
C PRO A 51 1.59 -8.02 -8.95
N HIS A 52 0.26 -8.09 -8.90
CA HIS A 52 -0.66 -7.18 -9.58
C HIS A 52 -1.32 -6.20 -8.60
N GLY A 53 -1.10 -6.38 -7.30
CA GLY A 53 -1.65 -5.54 -6.23
C GLY A 53 -0.85 -4.26 -6.02
N ARG A 54 -1.47 -3.25 -5.40
CA ARG A 54 -0.84 -1.94 -5.18
C ARG A 54 0.43 -2.03 -4.32
N TYR A 55 0.49 -2.95 -3.37
CA TYR A 55 1.58 -3.04 -2.40
C TYR A 55 2.61 -4.14 -2.70
N GLY A 56 2.27 -5.06 -3.62
CA GLY A 56 3.16 -6.16 -4.04
C GLY A 56 3.69 -6.03 -5.47
N SER A 57 3.10 -5.18 -6.31
CA SER A 57 3.50 -5.06 -7.72
C SER A 57 4.85 -4.36 -7.90
N PRO A 58 5.76 -4.86 -8.77
CA PRO A 58 7.05 -4.22 -9.02
C PRO A 58 6.93 -2.86 -9.73
N TYR A 59 5.75 -2.49 -10.21
CA TYR A 59 5.52 -1.24 -10.93
C TYR A 59 4.81 -0.17 -10.08
N SER A 60 4.26 -0.55 -8.92
CA SER A 60 3.52 0.39 -8.08
C SER A 60 4.48 1.25 -7.25
N PRO A 61 4.25 2.57 -7.11
CA PRO A 61 5.11 3.44 -6.31
C PRO A 61 5.04 3.14 -4.81
N ASP A 62 3.93 2.55 -4.36
CA ASP A 62 3.68 2.21 -2.94
C ASP A 62 4.12 0.80 -2.58
N SER A 63 4.63 0.04 -3.56
CA SER A 63 5.03 -1.35 -3.38
C SER A 63 6.43 -1.47 -2.81
N ILE A 64 6.58 -2.39 -1.85
CA ILE A 64 7.88 -2.76 -1.30
C ILE A 64 8.70 -3.60 -2.29
N ASN A 65 8.08 -4.15 -3.32
CA ASN A 65 8.75 -4.96 -4.35
C ASN A 65 9.14 -4.14 -5.58
N ASN A 66 8.91 -2.83 -5.58
CA ASN A 66 9.32 -1.97 -6.69
C ASN A 66 10.80 -1.56 -6.53
N PRO A 67 11.72 -2.07 -7.38
CA PRO A 67 13.15 -1.79 -7.28
C PRO A 67 13.53 -0.33 -7.55
N ASN A 68 12.62 0.42 -8.19
CA ASN A 68 12.76 1.85 -8.44
C ASN A 68 11.83 2.68 -7.53
N GLY A 69 11.07 2.03 -6.66
CA GLY A 69 10.11 2.67 -5.77
C GLY A 69 10.72 3.12 -4.45
N ARG A 70 10.05 4.05 -3.75
CA ARG A 70 10.51 4.58 -2.46
C ARG A 70 10.66 3.50 -1.39
N TYR A 71 9.81 2.48 -1.40
CA TYR A 71 9.78 1.45 -0.35
C TYR A 71 10.47 0.14 -0.71
N GLY A 72 10.87 -0.05 -1.97
CA GLY A 72 11.53 -1.27 -2.46
C GLY A 72 12.90 -1.04 -3.12
N SER A 73 13.27 0.21 -3.43
CA SER A 73 14.54 0.49 -4.08
C SER A 73 15.73 0.32 -3.13
N PRO A 74 16.84 -0.31 -3.55
CA PRO A 74 18.04 -0.43 -2.71
C PRO A 74 18.71 0.92 -2.42
N TYR A 75 18.33 1.99 -3.12
CA TYR A 75 18.91 3.32 -2.95
C TYR A 75 18.02 4.26 -2.13
N SER A 76 16.79 3.87 -1.79
CA SER A 76 15.89 4.75 -1.04
C SER A 76 16.09 4.62 0.46
N ALA A 77 16.09 5.75 1.17
CA ALA A 77 16.20 5.77 2.63
C ALA A 77 15.00 5.12 3.34
N ASP A 78 13.84 5.03 2.69
CA ASP A 78 12.60 4.47 3.24
C ASP A 78 12.36 3.01 2.80
N SER A 79 13.31 2.40 2.11
CA SER A 79 13.15 1.06 1.53
C SER A 79 13.43 -0.06 2.52
N ALA A 80 12.67 -1.15 2.42
CA ALA A 80 12.98 -2.39 3.15
C ALA A 80 14.23 -3.11 2.61
N ASN A 81 14.58 -2.89 1.35
CA ASN A 81 15.67 -3.57 0.67
C ASN A 81 17.01 -2.80 0.71
N ASN A 82 17.03 -1.61 1.32
CA ASN A 82 18.24 -0.83 1.50
C ASN A 82 18.88 -1.11 2.87
N PRO A 83 20.09 -1.69 2.95
CA PRO A 83 20.77 -1.95 4.23
C PRO A 83 21.16 -0.66 4.98
N TYR A 84 21.16 0.49 4.31
CA TYR A 84 21.44 1.80 4.88
C TYR A 84 20.16 2.64 5.06
N ALA A 85 18.98 2.01 5.05
CA ALA A 85 17.72 2.70 5.26
C ALA A 85 17.66 3.40 6.62
N THR A 86 17.23 4.66 6.63
CA THR A 86 17.03 5.48 7.84
C THR A 86 15.56 5.78 8.11
N GLY A 87 14.74 5.69 7.05
CA GLY A 87 13.30 5.87 7.04
C GLY A 87 12.56 4.61 7.50
N GLY A 88 12.99 3.43 7.07
CA GLY A 88 12.55 2.13 7.59
C GLY A 88 11.07 1.79 7.41
N ILE A 89 10.77 0.48 7.40
CA ILE A 89 9.40 -0.05 7.42
C ILE A 89 9.10 -0.57 8.83
N VAL A 90 7.94 -0.18 9.36
CA VAL A 90 7.41 -0.59 10.66
C VAL A 90 6.36 -1.68 10.44
N ILE A 91 6.55 -2.83 11.07
CA ILE A 91 5.57 -3.91 11.07
C ILE A 91 4.62 -3.70 12.27
N ARG A 92 3.31 -3.74 12.02
CA ARG A 92 2.26 -3.68 13.06
C ARG A 92 1.28 -4.82 12.87
N GLY A 93 1.11 -5.64 13.88
CA GLY A 93 0.22 -6.82 13.85
C GLY A 93 0.72 -7.82 14.88
N ARG A 94 -0.19 -8.58 15.47
CA ARG A 94 0.09 -9.49 16.59
C ARG A 94 -0.15 -10.92 16.15
#